data_AF-C5A4W8-F1
#
_entry.id   AF-C5A4W8-F1
#
_cell.length_a   1.000
_cell.length_b   1.000
_cell.length_c   1.000
_cell.angle_alpha   90.00
_cell.angle_beta   90.00
_cell.angle_gamma   90.00
#
_symmetry.space_group_name_H-M   'P 1'
#
loop_
_entity.id
_entity.type
_entity.pdbx_description
1 polymer ?
#
loop_
_entity_poly.entity_id
_entity_poly.type
_entity_poly.pdbx_seq_one_letter_code
_entity_poly.pdbx_strand_id
1 'polypeptide(L)'
;MRVTFERVVVVEGSPENLEKFLGENTFVYWVKGPNGEIWSLAPDFIRERYEGHFYLVDFEEESFLLASTVTLKLPVLGNRVARFEGKRKAVARRVKLHLIDPFRRILMLQKKWKRGHRQGLLSGLSIRPLCMA
;
A
#
# COMPACT_ATOMS: atom_id res chain seq x y z
N MET A 1 -5.88 -22.13 12.73
CA MET A 1 -6.49 -20.79 12.67
C MET A 1 -6.44 -20.24 11.26
N ARG A 2 -7.55 -19.66 10.77
CA ARG A 2 -7.59 -18.89 9.51
C ARG A 2 -7.26 -17.43 9.82
N VAL A 3 -6.58 -16.77 8.89
CA VAL A 3 -6.18 -15.37 9.02
C VAL A 3 -6.47 -14.62 7.72
N THR A 4 -6.65 -13.31 7.83
CA THR A 4 -6.74 -12.38 6.71
C THR A 4 -5.55 -11.45 6.74
N PHE A 5 -4.88 -11.26 5.61
CA PHE A 5 -3.86 -10.25 5.40
C PHE A 5 -4.31 -9.27 4.33
N GLU A 6 -4.16 -7.98 4.59
CA GLU A 6 -4.44 -6.92 3.61
C GLU A 6 -3.21 -6.01 3.47
N ARG A 7 -2.87 -5.68 2.22
CA ARG A 7 -1.85 -4.66 1.93
C ARG A 7 -2.51 -3.43 1.33
N VAL A 8 -2.23 -2.27 1.91
CA VAL A 8 -2.78 -0.98 1.52
C VAL A 8 -1.62 -0.05 1.22
N VAL A 9 -1.64 0.61 0.07
CA VAL A 9 -0.70 1.69 -0.26
C VAL A 9 -1.44 3.01 -0.12
N VAL A 10 -0.90 3.89 0.71
CA VAL A 10 -1.48 5.21 0.99
C VAL A 10 -0.99 6.18 -0.09
N VAL A 11 -1.92 6.77 -0.83
CA VAL A 11 -1.62 7.77 -1.86
C VAL A 11 -1.79 9.19 -1.30
N GLU A 12 -2.70 9.35 -0.33
CA GLU A 12 -3.03 10.59 0.35
C GLU A 12 -3.20 10.32 1.86
N GLY A 13 -2.60 11.18 2.68
CA GLY A 13 -2.52 11.03 4.13
C GLY A 13 -1.09 10.85 4.62
N SER A 14 -0.87 11.10 5.91
CA SER A 14 0.45 11.03 6.53
C SER A 14 0.56 9.88 7.54
N PRO A 15 1.76 9.34 7.78
CA PRO A 15 2.01 8.33 8.81
C PRO A 15 1.47 8.72 10.20
N GLU A 16 1.55 10.00 10.56
CA GLU A 16 1.14 10.53 11.86
C GLU A 16 -0.36 10.37 12.10
N ASN A 17 -1.19 10.48 11.05
CA ASN A 17 -2.62 10.25 11.16
C ASN A 17 -2.94 8.80 11.52
N LEU A 18 -2.19 7.86 10.95
CA LEU A 18 -2.33 6.44 11.27
C LEU A 18 -1.82 6.17 12.70
N GLU A 19 -0.69 6.76 13.10
CA GLU A 19 -0.18 6.62 14.47
C GLU A 19 -1.16 7.14 15.51
N LYS A 20 -1.76 8.30 15.29
CA LYS A 20 -2.79 8.85 16.18
C LYS A 20 -3.96 7.88 16.33
N PHE A 21 -4.46 7.34 15.21
CA PHE A 21 -5.53 6.34 15.23
C PHE A 21 -5.13 5.07 15.98
N LEU A 22 -3.91 4.57 15.78
CA LEU A 22 -3.40 3.39 16.48
C LEU A 22 -3.22 3.66 17.98
N GLY A 23 -2.80 4.86 18.36
CA GLY A 23 -2.69 5.29 19.76
C GLY A 23 -4.04 5.33 20.49
N GLU A 24 -5.12 5.64 19.77
CA GLU A 24 -6.49 5.60 20.29
C GLU A 24 -7.06 4.16 20.38
N ASN A 25 -6.44 3.18 19.72
CA ASN A 25 -6.91 1.79 19.64
C ASN A 25 -5.92 0.81 20.29
N THR A 26 -6.03 0.64 21.62
CA THR A 26 -5.11 -0.15 22.45
C THR A 26 -5.05 -1.65 22.16
N PHE A 27 -5.99 -2.20 21.39
CA PHE A 27 -6.05 -3.63 21.04
C PHE A 27 -5.31 -3.97 19.73
N VAL A 28 -4.68 -2.99 19.07
CA VAL A 28 -3.92 -3.20 17.84
C VAL A 28 -2.43 -3.25 18.18
N TYR A 29 -1.79 -4.40 17.92
CA TYR A 29 -0.34 -4.46 17.94
C TYR A 29 0.19 -3.92 16.61
N TRP A 30 1.17 -3.02 16.66
CA TRP A 30 1.77 -2.47 15.46
C TRP A 30 3.28 -2.24 15.59
N VAL A 31 3.96 -2.29 14.45
CA VAL A 31 5.37 -1.90 14.29
C VAL A 31 5.50 -1.04 13.04
N LYS A 32 6.37 -0.04 13.10
CA LYS A 32 6.70 0.85 11.97
C LYS A 32 8.20 0.87 11.71
N GLY A 33 8.57 1.23 10.49
CA GLY A 33 9.97 1.37 10.09
C GLY A 33 10.14 1.46 8.58
N PRO A 34 11.39 1.46 8.10
CA PRO A 34 11.68 1.56 6.68
C PRO A 34 10.98 0.46 5.88
N ASN A 35 10.41 0.82 4.73
CA ASN A 35 9.64 -0.07 3.86
C ASN A 35 10.30 -1.44 3.67
N GLY A 36 11.58 -1.48 3.30
CA GLY A 36 12.31 -2.72 3.05
C GLY A 36 12.39 -3.66 4.25
N GLU A 37 12.57 -3.12 5.45
CA GLU A 37 12.68 -3.88 6.70
C GLU A 37 11.31 -4.45 7.09
N ILE A 38 10.28 -3.60 7.08
CA ILE A 38 8.91 -3.98 7.43
C ILE A 38 8.36 -5.03 6.46
N TRP A 39 8.61 -4.87 5.16
CA TRP A 39 8.23 -5.87 4.17
C TRP A 39 8.91 -7.22 4.40
N SER A 40 10.17 -7.22 4.83
CA SER A 40 10.92 -8.44 5.12
C SER A 40 10.39 -9.12 6.38
N LEU A 41 9.94 -8.34 7.38
CA LEU A 41 9.38 -8.82 8.64
C LEU A 41 7.96 -9.41 8.49
N ALA A 42 7.16 -8.91 7.53
CA ALA A 42 5.74 -9.23 7.40
C ALA A 42 5.38 -10.73 7.42
N PRO A 43 6.11 -11.64 6.73
CA PRO A 43 5.79 -13.07 6.75
C PRO A 43 5.97 -13.71 8.13
N ASP A 44 7.01 -13.32 8.86
CA ASP A 44 7.31 -13.86 10.20
C ASP A 44 6.39 -13.27 11.25
N PHE A 45 6.09 -11.98 11.12
CA PHE A 45 5.06 -11.30 11.89
C PHE A 45 3.72 -12.05 11.87
N ILE A 46 3.24 -12.49 10.70
CA ILE A 46 1.99 -13.27 10.56
C ILE A 46 2.10 -14.65 11.22
N ARG A 47 3.30 -15.25 11.27
CA ARG A 47 3.50 -16.60 11.84
C ARG A 47 3.47 -16.57 13.37
N GLU A 48 4.14 -15.58 13.95
CA GLU A 48 4.38 -15.47 15.39
C GLU A 48 3.19 -14.91 16.15
N ARG A 49 2.45 -14.00 15.52
CA ARG A 49 1.29 -13.34 16.10
C ARG A 49 0.05 -14.23 16.13
N TYR A 50 -0.80 -14.06 17.15
CA TYR A 50 -1.97 -14.89 17.40
C TYR A 50 -3.28 -14.32 16.83
N GLU A 51 -3.23 -13.12 16.27
CA GLU A 51 -4.33 -12.35 15.76
C GLU A 51 -4.91 -12.90 14.44
N GLY A 52 -6.16 -12.56 14.15
CA GLY A 52 -6.89 -13.02 12.95
C GLY A 52 -6.75 -12.11 11.74
N HIS A 53 -6.46 -10.82 11.96
CA HIS A 53 -6.38 -9.80 10.92
C HIS A 53 -5.02 -9.11 10.94
N PHE A 54 -4.39 -9.07 9.76
CA PHE A 54 -3.08 -8.46 9.55
C PHE A 54 -3.17 -7.40 8.45
N TYR A 55 -2.47 -6.30 8.64
CA TYR A 55 -2.41 -5.22 7.66
C TYR A 55 -0.96 -4.81 7.45
N LEU A 56 -0.61 -4.58 6.18
CA LEU A 56 0.61 -3.89 5.80
C LEU A 56 0.18 -2.57 5.14
N VAL A 57 0.49 -1.44 5.78
CA VAL A 57 0.14 -0.11 5.30
C VAL A 57 1.42 0.58 4.85
N ASP A 58 1.56 0.79 3.56
CA ASP A 58 2.75 1.38 2.95
C ASP A 58 2.55 2.89 2.70
N PHE A 59 3.50 3.70 3.16
CA PHE A 59 3.70 5.09 2.76
C PHE A 59 4.93 5.20 1.85
N GLU A 60 5.31 6.43 1.47
CA GLU A 60 6.41 6.68 0.55
C GLU A 60 7.76 6.14 1.08
N GLU A 61 8.07 6.36 2.36
CA GLU A 61 9.36 6.00 2.96
C GLU A 61 9.26 4.87 4.00
N GLU A 62 8.14 4.79 4.71
CA GLU A 62 7.93 3.86 5.81
C GLU A 62 6.64 3.05 5.69
N SER A 63 6.60 1.93 6.39
CA SER A 63 5.46 1.02 6.42
C SER A 63 5.08 0.66 7.84
N PHE A 64 3.80 0.32 8.01
CA PHE A 64 3.25 -0.17 9.26
C PHE A 64 2.79 -1.61 9.08
N LEU A 65 3.21 -2.49 9.98
CA LEU A 65 2.61 -3.82 10.15
C LEU A 65 1.69 -3.81 11.35
N LEU A 66 0.43 -4.16 11.11
CA LEU A 66 -0.62 -4.17 12.12
C LEU A 66 -1.13 -5.60 12.32
N ALA A 67 -1.39 -5.98 13.56
CA ALA A 67 -2.09 -7.20 13.94
C ALA A 67 -3.27 -6.82 14.84
N SER A 68 -4.45 -7.34 14.51
CA SER A 68 -5.69 -7.03 15.23
C SER A 68 -6.58 -8.27 15.35
N THR A 69 -7.26 -8.37 16.50
CA THR A 69 -8.28 -9.38 16.76
C THR A 69 -9.56 -9.12 15.97
N VAL A 70 -9.81 -7.87 15.57
CA VAL A 70 -10.99 -7.44 14.80
C VAL A 70 -10.59 -6.79 13.47
N THR A 71 -11.55 -6.67 12.55
CA THR A 71 -11.32 -5.93 11.30
C THR A 71 -11.20 -4.43 11.59
N LEU A 72 -10.15 -3.78 11.08
CA LEU A 72 -9.89 -2.36 11.31
C LEU A 72 -10.50 -1.51 10.19
N LYS A 73 -11.15 -0.41 10.57
CA LYS A 73 -11.52 0.67 9.65
C LYS A 73 -10.39 1.70 9.63
N LEU A 74 -9.33 1.39 8.89
CA LEU A 74 -8.15 2.26 8.84
C LEU A 74 -8.54 3.64 8.25
N PRO A 75 -8.17 4.77 8.89
CA PRO A 75 -8.53 6.12 8.44
C PRO A 75 -7.58 6.62 7.35
N VAL A 76 -7.23 5.77 6.39
CA VAL A 76 -6.27 6.10 5.32
C VAL A 76 -6.95 6.00 3.95
N LEU A 77 -6.75 7.03 3.12
CA LEU A 77 -7.18 7.03 1.73
C LEU A 77 -6.16 6.25 0.91
N GLY A 78 -6.31 4.92 0.95
CA GLY A 78 -5.40 3.98 0.32
C GLY A 78 -6.03 3.12 -0.75
N ASN A 79 -5.21 2.63 -1.66
CA ASN A 79 -5.59 1.58 -2.60
C ASN A 79 -5.25 0.21 -2.01
N ARG A 80 -6.23 -0.67 -1.88
CA ARG A 80 -5.99 -2.06 -1.49
C ARG A 80 -5.26 -2.78 -2.61
N VAL A 81 -4.03 -3.21 -2.35
CA VAL A 81 -3.13 -3.83 -3.33
C VAL A 81 -3.28 -5.34 -3.35
N ALA A 82 -3.45 -5.93 -2.17
CA ALA A 82 -3.57 -7.37 -2.03
C ALA A 82 -4.46 -7.73 -0.84
N ARG A 83 -5.17 -8.84 -0.98
CA ARG A 83 -5.85 -9.52 0.13
C ARG A 83 -5.59 -11.02 0.03
N PHE A 84 -5.13 -11.60 1.12
CA PHE A 84 -4.91 -13.04 1.25
C PHE A 84 -5.67 -13.57 2.44
N GLU A 85 -6.45 -14.61 2.23
CA GLU A 85 -7.17 -15.29 3.30
C GLU A 85 -6.83 -16.78 3.26
N GLY A 86 -6.71 -17.40 4.44
CA GLY A 86 -6.57 -18.85 4.55
C GLY A 86 -5.82 -19.28 5.79
N LYS A 87 -5.22 -20.48 5.74
CA LYS A 87 -4.38 -20.99 6.83
C LYS A 87 -3.16 -20.08 7.02
N ARG A 88 -2.83 -19.73 8.28
CA ARG A 88 -1.71 -18.84 8.63
C ARG A 88 -0.40 -19.11 7.86
N LYS A 89 0.08 -20.35 7.88
CA LYS A 89 1.32 -20.74 7.15
C LYS A 89 1.23 -20.47 5.64
N ALA A 90 0.07 -20.71 5.03
CA ALA A 90 -0.14 -20.47 3.61
C ALA A 90 -0.21 -18.97 3.29
N VAL A 91 -0.88 -18.18 4.15
CA VAL A 91 -0.93 -16.72 4.01
C VAL A 91 0.47 -16.12 4.11
N ALA A 92 1.23 -16.47 5.15
CA ALA A 92 2.61 -16.00 5.31
C ALA A 92 3.50 -16.34 4.09
N ARG A 93 3.37 -17.54 3.52
CA ARG A 93 4.08 -17.92 2.28
C ARG A 93 3.67 -17.05 1.10
N ARG A 94 2.38 -16.79 0.90
CA ARG A 94 1.87 -15.92 -0.18
C ARG A 94 2.33 -14.48 -0.01
N VAL A 95 2.33 -13.96 1.21
CA VAL A 95 2.86 -12.63 1.54
C VAL A 95 4.34 -12.54 1.20
N LYS A 96 5.15 -13.53 1.61
CA LYS A 96 6.58 -13.59 1.26
C LYS A 96 6.79 -13.53 -0.26
N LEU A 97 6.07 -14.35 -1.02
CA LEU A 97 6.17 -14.34 -2.49
C LEU A 97 5.72 -13.00 -3.11
N HIS A 98 4.66 -12.40 -2.56
CA HIS A 98 4.16 -11.11 -3.03
C HIS A 98 5.15 -9.96 -2.81
N LEU A 99 5.89 -9.97 -1.69
CA LEU A 99 6.82 -8.90 -1.32
C LEU A 99 8.23 -9.06 -1.92
N ILE A 100 8.62 -10.30 -2.29
CA ILE A 100 9.88 -10.56 -2.99
C ILE A 100 9.79 -10.14 -4.46
N ASP A 101 8.62 -10.29 -5.10
CA ASP A 101 8.43 -9.95 -6.52
C ASP A 101 8.54 -8.42 -6.73
N PRO A 102 9.59 -7.93 -7.43
CA PRO A 102 9.85 -6.50 -7.63
C PRO A 102 8.71 -5.79 -8.38
N PHE A 103 8.06 -6.48 -9.33
CA PHE A 103 6.96 -5.91 -10.11
C PHE A 103 5.71 -5.76 -9.26
N ARG A 104 5.49 -6.68 -8.30
CA ARG A 104 4.42 -6.57 -7.30
C ARG A 104 4.76 -5.63 -6.15
N ARG A 105 6.04 -5.34 -5.92
CA ARG A 105 6.55 -4.32 -4.99
C ARG A 105 6.29 -2.90 -5.49
N ILE A 106 6.48 -2.66 -6.80
CA ILE A 106 6.51 -1.32 -7.45
C ILE A 106 5.15 -0.87 -8.04
N LEU A 107 4.16 -1.76 -8.15
CA LEU A 107 2.91 -1.54 -8.89
C LEU A 107 2.03 -0.33 -8.44
N MET A 108 2.40 0.45 -7.42
CA MET A 108 1.65 1.65 -7.01
C MET A 108 2.43 2.97 -6.80
N LEU A 109 3.76 3.00 -6.76
CA LEU A 109 4.48 4.29 -6.70
C LEU A 109 4.55 5.01 -8.07
N GLN A 110 4.52 4.27 -9.19
CA GLN A 110 4.66 4.84 -10.53
C GLN A 110 3.39 5.48 -11.14
N LYS A 111 2.21 5.37 -10.52
CA LYS A 111 0.99 5.99 -11.12
C LYS A 111 0.95 7.52 -10.99
N LYS A 112 1.80 8.14 -10.15
CA LYS A 112 1.97 9.60 -10.13
C LYS A 112 2.79 10.13 -11.32
N TRP A 113 3.71 9.36 -11.90
CA TRP A 113 4.62 9.92 -12.92
C TRP A 113 4.01 10.01 -14.34
N LYS A 114 2.99 9.20 -14.66
CA LYS A 114 2.35 9.23 -16.00
C LYS A 114 1.15 10.16 -16.15
N ARG A 115 0.77 10.94 -15.13
CA ARG A 115 -0.28 11.96 -15.23
C ARG A 115 0.21 13.41 -15.17
N GLY A 116 1.53 13.63 -15.14
CA GLY A 116 2.14 14.98 -15.16
C GLY A 116 2.86 15.36 -16.46
N HIS A 117 3.03 14.44 -17.42
CA HIS A 117 3.90 14.68 -18.59
C HIS A 117 3.21 14.35 -19.94
N ARG A 118 2.00 14.88 -20.14
CA ARG A 118 1.36 15.03 -21.46
C ARG A 118 0.44 16.27 -21.48
N GLN A 119 0.98 17.42 -21.14
CA GLN A 119 0.47 18.71 -21.64
C GLN A 119 1.68 19.57 -21.97
N GLY A 120 1.94 19.72 -23.27
CA GLY A 120 3.13 20.40 -23.78
C GLY A 120 3.79 19.61 -24.89
N LEU A 121 3.08 19.44 -26.02
CA LEU A 121 3.62 19.25 -27.38
C LEU A 121 2.47 18.92 -28.34
N LEU A 122 1.69 19.96 -28.67
CA LEU A 122 1.15 20.17 -30.02
C LEU A 122 1.37 21.66 -30.28
N SER A 123 2.50 22.06 -30.88
CA SER A 123 2.57 22.38 -32.32
C SER A 123 1.25 23.05 -32.77
N GLY A 124 1.15 24.37 -32.90
CA GLY A 124 2.04 25.14 -33.75
C GLY A 124 1.88 24.66 -35.19
N LEU A 125 0.79 25.08 -35.85
CA LEU A 125 0.61 25.22 -37.31
C LEU A 125 -0.82 25.69 -37.58
N SER A 126 -1.08 26.99 -37.38
CA SER A 126 -2.25 27.66 -37.95
C SER A 126 -1.90 28.04 -39.39
N ILE A 127 -2.28 27.18 -40.33
CA ILE A 127 -2.21 27.46 -41.76
C ILE A 127 -3.43 28.30 -42.12
N ARG A 128 -3.20 29.57 -42.50
CA ARG A 128 -4.18 30.40 -43.21
C ARG A 128 -4.43 29.83 -44.60
N PRO A 129 -5.68 29.82 -45.10
CA PRO A 129 -5.95 30.02 -46.50
C PRO A 129 -6.43 31.45 -46.76
N LEU A 130 -5.69 32.15 -47.62
CA LEU A 130 -6.23 33.27 -48.40
C LEU A 130 -7.35 32.74 -49.30
N CYS A 131 -8.51 33.36 -49.29
CA CYS A 131 -9.38 33.49 -50.46
C CYS A 131 -10.01 34.89 -50.44
N MET A 132 -9.51 35.75 -51.33
CA MET A 132 -10.24 36.88 -51.89
C MET A 132 -10.89 36.40 -53.19
N ALA A 133 -12.19 36.65 -53.33
CA ALA A 133 -12.87 37.11 -54.53
C ALA A 133 -14.22 37.66 -54.11
#